data_AF-A0A819DL68-F1
#
_entry.id   AF-A0A819DL68-F1
#
_cell.length_a   1.000
_cell.length_b   1.000
_cell.length_c   1.000
_cell.angle_alpha   90.00
_cell.angle_beta   90.00
_cell.angle_gamma   90.00
#
_symmetry.space_group_name_H-M   'P 1'
#
loop_
_entity.id
_entity.type
_entity.pdbx_description
1 polymer ?
#
loop_
_entity_poly.entity_id
_entity_poly.type
_entity_poly.pdbx_seq_one_letter_code
_entity_poly.pdbx_strand_id
1 'polypeptide(L)'
;MLITTILLVAFIILLVIYIWIFKSRYKYFVRRNISGPPPQFFFGNLRQLWNTPLSFTQIGEWTRLYGPIYDIFEGPNPMYIVSDVDFLHEVYIKQFSSLRSRRVNFLSRIHLEKGDHLFFAQGNRWRRQRHVINPTFSVAKLKIMTPLMNKCIQSMMI
;
A
#
# COMPACT_ATOMS: atom_id res chain seq x y z
N MET A 1 -38.82 16.25 -21.78
CA MET A 1 -38.24 17.41 -21.06
C MET A 1 -38.29 17.27 -19.54
N LEU A 2 -39.38 16.76 -18.94
CA LEU A 2 -39.47 16.53 -17.49
C LEU A 2 -38.51 15.42 -17.00
N ILE A 3 -38.46 14.27 -17.69
CA ILE A 3 -37.57 13.15 -17.30
C ILE A 3 -36.10 13.55 -17.40
N THR A 4 -35.73 14.26 -18.47
CA THR A 4 -34.35 14.73 -18.69
C THR A 4 -33.91 15.73 -17.62
N THR A 5 -34.80 16.61 -17.17
CA THR A 5 -34.49 17.57 -16.08
C THR A 5 -34.38 16.86 -14.73
N ILE A 6 -35.24 15.89 -14.43
CA ILE A 6 -35.14 15.06 -13.21
C ILE A 6 -33.82 14.29 -13.17
N LEU A 7 -33.42 13.66 -14.28
CA LEU A 7 -32.14 12.93 -14.37
C LEU A 7 -30.93 13.87 -14.18
N LEU A 8 -30.97 15.07 -14.76
CA LEU A 8 -29.91 16.06 -14.61
C LEU A 8 -29.78 16.52 -13.15
N VAL A 9 -30.90 16.83 -12.49
CA VAL A 9 -30.92 17.24 -11.08
C VAL A 9 -30.41 16.12 -10.18
N ALA A 10 -30.87 14.88 -10.40
CA ALA A 10 -30.38 13.72 -9.66
C ALA A 10 -28.86 13.53 -9.84
N PHE A 11 -28.35 13.67 -11.07
CA PHE A 11 -26.92 13.59 -11.35
C PHE A 11 -26.12 14.68 -10.61
N ILE A 12 -26.60 15.93 -10.62
CA ILE A 12 -25.95 17.04 -9.92
C ILE A 12 -25.92 16.77 -8.40
N ILE A 13 -27.04 16.31 -7.82
CA ILE A 13 -27.12 15.97 -6.40
C ILE A 13 -26.12 14.87 -6.05
N LEU A 14 -26.07 13.78 -6.84
CA LEU A 14 -25.12 12.69 -6.64
C LEU A 14 -23.67 13.18 -6.74
N LEU A 15 -23.38 14.07 -7.69
CA LEU A 15 -22.05 14.65 -7.87
C LEU A 15 -21.65 15.54 -6.69
N VAL A 16 -22.55 16.36 -6.17
CA VAL A 16 -22.30 17.19 -4.98
C VAL A 16 -22.06 16.32 -3.74
N ILE A 17 -22.89 15.29 -3.53
CA ILE A 17 -22.71 14.32 -2.43
C ILE A 17 -21.36 13.62 -2.56
N TYR A 18 -21.01 13.18 -3.77
CA TYR A 18 -19.74 12.52 -4.05
C TYR A 18 -18.54 13.42 -3.72
N ILE A 19 -18.55 14.68 -4.19
CA ILE A 19 -17.49 15.67 -3.91
C ILE A 19 -17.39 15.95 -2.41
N TRP A 20 -18.53 16.07 -1.72
CA TRP A 20 -18.57 16.31 -0.28
C TRP A 20 -17.95 15.16 0.51
N ILE A 21 -18.29 13.90 0.17
CA ILE A 21 -17.68 12.71 0.77
C ILE A 21 -16.16 12.72 0.55
N PHE A 22 -15.71 12.99 -0.67
CA PHE A 22 -14.28 13.02 -1.02
C PHE A 22 -13.51 14.08 -0.22
N LYS A 23 -14.03 15.31 -0.16
CA LYS A 23 -13.44 16.39 0.63
C LYS A 23 -13.46 16.09 2.13
N SER A 24 -14.50 15.42 2.63
CA SER A 24 -14.59 15.03 4.04
C SER A 24 -13.51 14.00 4.40
N ARG A 25 -13.17 13.08 3.48
CA ARG A 25 -12.06 12.12 3.68
C ARG A 25 -10.70 12.80 3.84
N TYR A 26 -10.42 13.88 3.09
CA TYR A 26 -9.17 14.64 3.25
C TYR A 26 -9.03 15.35 4.60
N LYS A 27 -10.12 15.53 5.34
CA LYS A 27 -10.06 16.06 6.71
C LYS A 27 -9.69 15.01 7.75
N TYR A 28 -9.47 13.75 7.37
CA TYR A 28 -9.21 12.66 8.31
C TYR A 28 -7.99 12.92 9.22
N PHE A 29 -6.87 13.36 8.65
CA PHE A 29 -5.63 13.62 9.39
C PHE A 29 -5.57 15.03 9.99
N VAL A 30 -6.18 16.01 9.31
CA VAL A 30 -6.35 17.37 9.85
C VAL A 30 -7.07 17.32 11.20
N ARG A 31 -8.12 16.49 11.35
CA ARG A 31 -8.83 16.29 12.62
C ARG A 31 -8.01 15.60 13.71
N ARG A 32 -6.87 15.00 13.34
CA ARG A 32 -5.96 14.26 14.25
C ARG A 32 -4.66 15.02 14.51
N ASN A 33 -4.53 16.26 14.02
CA ASN A 33 -3.31 17.06 14.12
C ASN A 33 -2.08 16.37 13.52
N ILE A 34 -2.27 15.63 12.43
CA ILE A 34 -1.19 15.00 11.67
C ILE A 34 -1.02 15.81 10.39
N SER A 35 0.22 16.21 10.15
CA SER A 35 0.59 17.08 9.02
C SER A 35 1.29 16.26 7.96
N GLY A 36 1.04 16.61 6.70
CA GLY A 36 1.58 15.93 5.53
C GLY A 36 1.40 16.80 4.29
N PRO A 37 1.94 16.38 3.13
CA PRO A 37 1.79 17.09 1.87
C PRO A 37 0.31 17.27 1.49
N PRO A 38 -0.10 18.46 1.05
CA PRO A 38 -1.50 18.72 0.73
C PRO A 38 -1.98 17.80 -0.41
N PRO A 39 -3.10 17.07 -0.22
CA PRO A 39 -3.61 16.17 -1.24
C PRO A 39 -4.20 16.94 -2.42
N GLN A 40 -3.95 16.46 -3.63
CA GLN A 40 -4.63 16.95 -4.83
C GLN A 40 -6.00 16.30 -4.96
N PHE A 41 -6.97 17.05 -5.50
CA PHE A 41 -8.33 16.55 -5.70
C PHE A 41 -8.31 15.28 -6.57
N PHE A 42 -9.12 14.27 -6.17
CA PHE A 42 -9.24 12.94 -6.79
C PHE A 42 -8.03 12.01 -6.59
N PHE A 43 -6.80 12.48 -6.80
CA PHE A 43 -5.59 11.65 -6.80
C PHE A 43 -4.88 11.57 -5.43
N GLY A 44 -5.21 12.46 -4.49
CA GLY A 44 -4.42 12.63 -3.28
C GLY A 44 -2.99 13.04 -3.63
N ASN A 45 -2.00 12.31 -3.13
CA ASN A 45 -0.58 12.56 -3.37
C ASN A 45 0.01 11.63 -4.46
N LEU A 46 -0.79 10.75 -5.08
CA LEU A 46 -0.32 9.81 -6.10
C LEU A 46 0.37 10.50 -7.28
N ARG A 47 -0.19 11.62 -7.76
CA ARG A 47 0.39 12.35 -8.89
C ARG A 47 1.77 12.93 -8.57
N GLN A 48 1.99 13.40 -7.33
CA GLN A 48 3.30 13.87 -6.88
C GLN A 48 4.32 12.73 -6.86
N LEU A 49 3.88 11.53 -6.44
CA LEU A 49 4.72 10.33 -6.44
C LEU A 49 5.03 9.82 -7.86
N TRP A 50 4.06 9.81 -8.78
CA TRP A 50 4.24 9.34 -10.15
C TRP A 50 5.04 10.31 -11.03
N ASN A 51 4.96 11.60 -10.77
CA ASN A 51 5.72 12.61 -11.52
C ASN A 51 7.19 12.69 -11.08
N THR A 52 7.56 12.02 -9.99
CA THR A 52 8.94 11.96 -9.52
C THR A 52 9.60 10.72 -10.15
N PRO A 53 10.83 10.82 -10.71
CA PRO A 53 11.52 9.67 -11.32
C PRO A 53 11.61 8.45 -10.38
N LEU A 54 11.74 8.71 -9.08
CA LEU A 54 11.82 7.71 -8.03
C LEU A 54 10.92 8.14 -6.87
N SER A 55 9.82 7.44 -6.65
CA SER A 55 8.85 7.80 -5.61
C SER A 55 9.44 7.89 -4.19
N PHE A 56 10.49 7.11 -3.91
CA PHE A 56 11.16 7.13 -2.61
C PHE A 56 11.95 8.41 -2.34
N THR A 57 12.41 9.15 -3.37
CA THR A 57 13.09 10.43 -3.14
C THR A 57 12.10 11.48 -2.66
N GLN A 58 10.91 11.52 -3.25
CA GLN A 58 9.81 12.38 -2.81
C GLN A 58 9.35 12.04 -1.39
N ILE A 59 9.29 10.75 -1.05
CA ILE A 59 8.99 10.28 0.31
C ILE A 59 10.08 10.76 1.27
N GLY A 60 11.36 10.61 0.91
CA GLY A 60 12.48 11.09 1.74
C GLY A 60 12.43 12.60 2.01
N GLU A 61 12.12 13.40 0.99
CA GLU A 61 11.93 14.85 1.16
C GLU A 61 10.75 15.17 2.08
N TRP A 62 9.63 14.45 1.94
CA TRP A 62 8.51 14.62 2.85
C TRP A 62 8.83 14.18 4.28
N THR A 63 9.54 13.08 4.48
CA THR A 63 10.02 12.68 5.81
C THR A 63 10.91 13.77 6.42
N ARG A 64 11.75 14.43 5.63
CA ARG A 64 12.58 15.55 6.11
C ARG A 64 11.75 16.78 6.49
N LEU A 65 10.65 17.05 5.78
CA LEU A 65 9.80 18.23 5.99
C LEU A 65 8.75 18.05 7.10
N TYR A 66 8.11 16.88 7.16
CA TYR A 66 6.97 16.59 8.05
C TYR A 66 7.37 15.71 9.24
N GLY A 67 8.59 15.20 9.25
CA GLY A 67 9.11 14.35 10.31
C GLY A 67 8.91 12.85 10.07
N PRO A 68 9.22 12.01 11.07
CA PRO A 68 9.25 10.56 10.92
C PRO A 68 7.87 9.91 10.76
N ILE A 69 6.79 10.61 11.12
CA ILE A 69 5.42 10.13 10.96
C ILE A 69 4.58 11.27 10.38
N TYR A 70 4.05 11.04 9.19
CA TYR A 70 3.21 12.01 8.49
C TYR A 70 2.16 11.30 7.65
N ASP A 71 1.17 12.05 7.17
CA ASP A 71 0.10 11.50 6.34
C ASP A 71 0.28 11.76 4.85
N ILE A 72 -0.24 10.83 4.05
CA ILE A 72 -0.51 11.04 2.64
C ILE A 72 -1.89 10.48 2.29
N PHE A 73 -2.40 10.85 1.13
CA PHE A 73 -3.61 10.25 0.58
C PHE A 73 -3.31 9.53 -0.72
N GLU A 74 -3.73 8.27 -0.82
CA GLU A 74 -3.80 7.57 -2.09
C GLU A 74 -5.21 7.63 -2.66
N GLY A 75 -5.43 8.54 -3.59
CA GLY A 75 -6.78 8.92 -4.01
C GLY A 75 -7.56 9.47 -2.81
N PRO A 76 -8.68 8.84 -2.40
CA PRO A 76 -9.42 9.19 -1.18
C PRO A 76 -8.96 8.44 0.07
N ASN A 77 -7.97 7.55 -0.02
CA ASN A 77 -7.61 6.65 1.08
C ASN A 77 -6.52 7.29 1.95
N PRO A 78 -6.78 7.53 3.24
CA PRO A 78 -5.76 8.03 4.17
C PRO A 78 -4.68 6.96 4.39
N MET A 79 -3.41 7.37 4.41
CA MET A 79 -2.26 6.52 4.67
C MET A 79 -1.24 7.22 5.54
N TYR A 80 -0.65 6.49 6.48
CA TYR A 80 0.52 6.94 7.22
C TYR A 80 1.80 6.53 6.50
N ILE A 81 2.75 7.46 6.43
CA ILE A 81 4.15 7.15 6.20
C ILE A 81 4.85 7.15 7.55
N VAL A 82 5.59 6.08 7.83
CA VAL A 82 6.30 5.90 9.09
C VAL A 82 7.76 5.54 8.81
N SER A 83 8.66 6.32 9.38
CA SER A 83 10.11 6.15 9.36
C SER A 83 10.70 6.04 10.77
N ASP A 84 9.85 6.00 11.80
CA ASP A 84 10.25 5.79 13.20
C ASP A 84 10.52 4.30 13.48
N VAL A 85 11.74 3.97 13.91
CA VAL A 85 12.18 2.58 14.07
C VAL A 85 11.44 1.87 15.21
N ASP A 86 11.14 2.57 16.30
CA ASP A 86 10.46 1.98 17.46
C ASP A 86 9.00 1.65 17.10
N PHE A 87 8.33 2.54 16.38
CA PHE A 87 6.99 2.32 15.85
C PHE A 87 6.97 1.17 14.84
N LEU A 88 7.96 1.12 13.94
CA LEU A 88 8.09 0.01 12.99
C LEU A 88 8.30 -1.32 13.73
N HIS A 89 9.12 -1.35 14.77
CA HIS A 89 9.32 -2.55 15.59
C HIS A 89 8.02 -2.97 16.29
N GLU A 90 7.24 -2.01 16.81
CA GLU A 90 5.93 -2.26 17.40
C GLU A 90 4.97 -2.92 16.39
N VAL A 91 4.88 -2.37 15.18
CA VAL A 91 3.96 -2.87 14.14
C VAL A 91 4.42 -4.20 13.53
N TYR A 92 5.69 -4.29 13.13
CA TYR A 92 6.21 -5.42 12.35
C TYR A 92 6.67 -6.60 13.19
N ILE A 93 6.94 -6.42 14.49
CA ILE A 93 7.38 -7.50 15.39
C ILE A 93 6.33 -7.77 16.45
N LYS A 94 6.09 -6.82 17.36
CA LYS A 94 5.25 -7.06 18.56
C LYS A 94 3.78 -7.31 18.19
N GLN A 95 3.23 -6.48 17.30
CA GLN A 95 1.83 -6.55 16.87
C GLN A 95 1.65 -7.23 15.51
N PHE A 96 2.68 -7.92 15.04
CA PHE A 96 2.60 -8.57 13.74
C PHE A 96 1.43 -9.55 13.66
N SER A 97 1.09 -10.25 14.75
CA SER A 97 0.00 -11.24 14.80
C SER A 97 -1.39 -10.64 14.51
N SER A 98 -1.63 -9.39 14.90
CA SER A 98 -2.86 -8.65 14.61
C SER A 98 -2.78 -7.93 13.25
N LEU A 99 -1.60 -7.45 12.86
CA LEU A 99 -1.36 -6.63 11.66
C LEU A 99 -0.77 -7.41 10.47
N ARG A 100 -1.14 -8.68 10.29
CA ARG A 100 -0.59 -9.54 9.21
C ARG A 100 -1.04 -9.17 7.80
N SER A 101 -2.13 -8.42 7.68
CA SER A 101 -2.77 -8.17 6.40
C SER A 101 -2.07 -7.05 5.65
N ARG A 102 -1.51 -7.39 4.49
CA ARG A 102 -0.92 -6.41 3.58
C ARG A 102 -2.00 -5.78 2.72
N ARG A 103 -1.80 -4.50 2.39
CA ARG A 103 -2.64 -3.79 1.44
C ARG A 103 -2.55 -4.47 0.08
N VAL A 104 -3.71 -4.79 -0.50
CA VAL A 104 -3.82 -5.35 -1.85
C VAL A 104 -4.42 -4.26 -2.72
N ASN A 105 -3.70 -3.84 -3.77
CA ASN A 105 -4.21 -2.82 -4.68
C ASN A 105 -5.46 -3.33 -5.43
N PHE A 106 -6.29 -2.41 -5.91
CA PHE A 106 -7.58 -2.74 -6.53
C PHE A 106 -7.42 -3.68 -7.74
N LEU A 107 -6.39 -3.46 -8.57
CA LEU A 107 -6.11 -4.31 -9.73
C LEU A 107 -5.76 -5.76 -9.34
N SER A 108 -4.99 -5.94 -8.27
CA SER A 108 -4.64 -7.25 -7.71
C SER A 108 -5.86 -7.95 -7.09
N ARG A 109 -6.89 -7.20 -6.66
CA ARG A 109 -8.15 -7.80 -6.19
C ARG A 109 -9.02 -8.35 -7.33
N ILE A 110 -8.84 -7.84 -8.55
CA ILE A 110 -9.67 -8.19 -9.71
C ILE A 110 -9.05 -9.31 -10.53
N HIS A 111 -7.73 -9.26 -10.75
CA HIS A 111 -7.03 -10.15 -11.69
C HIS A 111 -6.46 -11.43 -11.06
N LEU A 112 -6.35 -11.48 -9.74
CA LEU A 112 -5.78 -12.63 -9.05
C LEU A 112 -6.93 -13.36 -8.38
N GLU A 113 -7.10 -14.63 -8.73
CA GLU A 113 -7.94 -15.53 -7.96
C GLU A 113 -7.56 -15.41 -6.48
N LYS A 114 -8.59 -15.16 -5.67
CA LYS A 114 -8.51 -14.60 -4.32
C LYS A 114 -7.49 -15.34 -3.46
N GLY A 115 -6.25 -14.84 -3.40
CA GLY A 115 -5.25 -15.24 -2.41
C GLY A 115 -4.59 -16.60 -2.65
N ASP A 116 -4.46 -17.07 -3.88
CA ASP A 116 -3.78 -18.36 -4.15
C ASP A 116 -2.26 -18.25 -4.05
N HIS A 117 -1.72 -17.03 -4.26
CA HIS A 117 -0.30 -16.75 -4.06
C HIS A 117 0.00 -16.11 -2.69
N LEU A 118 1.16 -16.45 -2.11
CA LEU A 118 1.62 -15.97 -0.80
C LEU A 118 1.71 -14.44 -0.69
N PHE A 119 1.93 -13.74 -1.80
CA PHE A 119 2.01 -12.27 -1.81
C PHE A 119 0.66 -11.59 -1.58
N PHE A 120 -0.43 -12.21 -2.03
CA PHE A 120 -1.78 -11.65 -1.97
C PHE A 120 -2.67 -12.33 -0.93
N ALA A 121 -2.26 -13.49 -0.42
CA ALA A 121 -2.94 -14.13 0.69
C ALA A 121 -2.96 -13.22 1.93
N GLN A 122 -4.07 -13.26 2.65
CA GLN A 122 -4.29 -12.48 3.88
C GLN A 122 -4.63 -13.38 5.06
N GLY A 123 -4.40 -12.87 6.28
CA GLY A 123 -4.78 -13.53 7.53
C GLY A 123 -4.31 -14.99 7.64
N ASN A 124 -5.24 -15.88 7.99
CA ASN A 124 -4.96 -17.30 8.21
C ASN A 124 -4.48 -18.03 6.96
N ARG A 125 -4.93 -17.60 5.78
CA ARG A 125 -4.49 -18.20 4.51
C ARG A 125 -3.00 -17.95 4.29
N TRP A 126 -2.57 -16.69 4.46
CA TRP A 126 -1.15 -16.32 4.41
C TRP A 126 -0.33 -17.09 5.44
N ARG A 127 -0.82 -17.17 6.69
CA ARG A 127 -0.14 -17.90 7.77
C ARG A 127 0.10 -19.36 7.39
N ARG A 128 -0.91 -20.05 6.85
CA ARG A 128 -0.82 -21.45 6.42
C ARG A 128 0.17 -21.62 5.27
N GLN A 129 0.08 -20.80 4.22
CA GLN A 129 0.99 -20.87 3.09
C GLN A 129 2.44 -20.61 3.51
N ARG A 130 2.66 -19.59 4.36
CA ARG A 130 3.99 -19.26 4.89
C ARG A 130 4.58 -20.40 5.72
N HIS A 131 3.75 -21.06 6.54
CA HIS A 131 4.17 -22.22 7.32
C HIS A 131 4.64 -23.38 6.43
N VAL A 132 3.94 -23.65 5.32
CA VAL A 132 4.31 -24.71 4.38
C VAL A 132 5.59 -24.37 3.60
N ILE A 133 5.78 -23.11 3.23
CA ILE A 133 6.90 -22.67 2.36
C ILE A 133 8.19 -22.44 3.15
N ASN A 134 8.11 -21.97 4.40
CA ASN A 134 9.29 -21.60 5.19
C ASN A 134 10.37 -22.69 5.29
N PRO A 135 10.07 -23.99 5.48
CA PRO A 135 11.08 -25.05 5.59
C PRO A 135 11.98 -25.19 4.35
N THR A 136 11.46 -24.86 3.16
CA THR A 136 12.21 -24.91 1.89
C THR A 136 13.39 -23.94 1.87
N PHE A 137 13.31 -22.85 2.64
CA PHE A 137 14.36 -21.83 2.75
C PHE A 137 15.23 -22.01 4.00
N SER A 138 15.24 -23.19 4.61
CA SER A 138 16.16 -23.50 5.71
C SER A 138 17.62 -23.57 5.23
N VAL A 139 18.57 -23.29 6.13
CA VAL A 139 20.01 -23.33 5.83
C VAL A 139 20.43 -24.68 5.21
N ALA A 140 19.88 -25.79 5.71
CA ALA A 140 20.17 -27.11 5.20
C ALA A 140 19.72 -27.27 3.73
N LYS A 141 18.52 -26.82 3.38
CA LYS A 141 18.01 -26.88 1.99
C LYS A 141 18.78 -25.94 1.07
N LEU A 142 19.14 -24.75 1.55
CA LEU A 142 19.95 -23.79 0.78
C LEU A 142 21.34 -24.34 0.47
N LYS A 143 22.01 -25.01 1.43
CA LYS A 143 23.30 -25.67 1.20
C LYS A 143 23.23 -26.74 0.10
N ILE A 144 22.12 -27.48 0.02
CA ILE A 144 21.90 -28.48 -1.04
C ILE A 144 21.75 -27.80 -2.40
N MET A 145 21.18 -26.59 -2.47
CA MET A 145 21.00 -25.84 -3.71
C MET A 145 22.28 -25.11 -4.17
N THR A 146 23.21 -24.81 -3.26
CA THR A 146 24.43 -24.04 -3.55
C THR A 146 25.24 -24.56 -4.76
N PRO A 147 25.49 -25.86 -4.93
CA PRO A 147 26.25 -26.36 -6.09
C PRO A 147 25.57 -26.03 -7.43
N LEU A 148 24.23 -26.09 -7.49
CA LEU A 148 23.47 -25.76 -8.68
C LEU A 148 23.55 -24.25 -8.99
N MET A 149 23.44 -23.41 -7.95
CA MET A 149 23.61 -21.96 -8.10
C MET A 149 25.00 -21.61 -8.64
N ASN A 150 26.05 -22.23 -8.08
CA ASN A 150 27.43 -22.02 -8.55
C ASN A 150 27.61 -22.44 -10.01
N LYS A 151 26.97 -23.53 -10.43
CA LYS A 151 26.98 -23.96 -11.83
C LYS A 151 26.32 -22.93 -12.75
N CYS A 152 25.17 -22.37 -12.36
CA CYS A 152 24.51 -21.31 -13.12
C CYS A 152 25.39 -20.06 -13.22
N ILE A 153 26.03 -19.65 -12.12
CA ILE A 153 26.96 -18.51 -12.11
C ILE A 153 28.11 -18.76 -13.08
N GLN A 154 28.77 -19.91 -12.99
CA GLN A 154 29.87 -20.27 -13.89
C GLN A 154 29.46 -20.25 -15.36
N SER A 155 28.25 -20.75 -15.67
CA SER A 155 27.72 -20.73 -17.04
C SER A 155 27.43 -19.33 -17.58
N MET A 156 27.27 -18.31 -16.72
CA MET A 156 27.07 -16.92 -17.16
C MET A 156 28.39 -16.15 -17.33
N MET A 157 29.50 -16.68 -16.82
CA MET A 157 30.83 -16.06 -16.93
C MET A 157 31.60 -16.48 -18.19
N ILE A 158 31.06 -17.45 -18.94
CA ILE A 158 31.56 -17.93 -20.23
C ILE A 158 30.70 -17.30 -21.32
#